data_AF-A0A5E4JUT5-F1
#
_entry.id   AF-A0A5E4JUT5-F1
#
_cell.length_a   1.000
_cell.length_b   1.000
_cell.length_c   1.000
_cell.angle_alpha   90.00
_cell.angle_beta   90.00
_cell.angle_gamma   90.00
#
_symmetry.space_group_name_H-M   'P 1'
#
loop_
_entity.id
_entity.type
_entity.pdbx_description
1 polymer ?
#
loop_
_entity_poly.entity_id
_entity_poly.type
_entity_poly.pdbx_seq_one_letter_code
_entity_poly.pdbx_strand_id
1 'polypeptide(L)'
;MKKRAIRLVGILLLIILVSIACINFRLSNQNASSKEIINKTKIPNQSFEMNNSADCVSDEDCVPAQCCHPTTCANSQSKGVCNLLCTQDCVPGSLDCGQGSCKCINKKCSAVLNQ
;
A
#
# COMPACT_ATOMS: atom_id res chain seq x y z
N MET A 1 -22.71 38.26 47.40
CA MET A 1 -21.77 38.45 46.28
C MET A 1 -20.60 37.44 46.25
N LYS A 2 -20.02 37.03 47.39
CA LYS A 2 -18.89 36.06 47.47
C LYS A 2 -19.11 34.69 46.82
N LYS A 3 -20.34 34.12 46.87
CA LYS A 3 -20.64 32.79 46.30
C LYS A 3 -20.58 32.73 44.76
N ARG A 4 -20.80 33.86 44.06
CA ARG A 4 -20.73 33.92 42.58
C ARG A 4 -19.27 33.98 42.10
N ALA A 5 -18.39 34.66 42.84
CA ALA A 5 -16.97 34.72 42.55
C ALA A 5 -16.29 33.34 42.69
N ILE A 6 -16.65 32.56 43.72
CA ILE A 6 -16.10 31.21 43.93
C ILE A 6 -16.47 30.26 42.77
N ARG A 7 -17.69 30.38 42.24
CA ARG A 7 -18.14 29.57 41.08
C ARG A 7 -17.38 29.94 39.80
N LEU A 8 -17.12 31.23 39.57
CA LEU A 8 -16.36 31.70 38.41
C LEU A 8 -14.89 31.26 38.46
N VAL A 9 -14.25 31.36 39.62
CA VAL A 9 -12.85 30.92 39.81
C VAL A 9 -12.73 29.39 39.64
N GLY A 10 -13.70 28.62 40.13
CA GLY A 10 -13.73 27.17 39.96
C GLY A 10 -13.83 26.75 38.49
N ILE A 11 -14.69 27.40 37.71
CA ILE A 11 -14.84 27.13 36.27
C ILE A 11 -13.55 27.50 35.50
N LEU A 12 -12.93 28.64 35.82
CA LEU A 12 -11.68 29.04 35.18
C LEU A 12 -10.54 28.03 35.42
N LEU A 13 -10.40 27.54 36.66
CA LEU A 13 -9.39 26.53 37.00
C LEU A 13 -9.65 25.21 36.28
N LEU A 14 -10.90 24.79 36.13
CA LEU A 14 -11.26 23.56 35.41
C LEU A 14 -10.91 23.66 33.91
N ILE A 15 -11.17 24.80 33.27
CA ILE A 15 -10.83 25.05 31.87
C ILE A 15 -9.30 25.04 31.67
N ILE A 16 -8.55 25.65 32.59
CA ILE A 16 -7.08 25.66 32.54
C ILE A 16 -6.52 24.23 32.64
N LEU A 17 -7.03 23.42 33.58
CA LEU A 17 -6.58 22.03 33.75
C LEU A 17 -6.88 21.15 32.53
N VAL A 18 -8.06 21.31 31.91
CA VAL A 18 -8.42 20.58 30.67
C VAL A 18 -7.52 21.01 29.50
N SER A 19 -7.22 22.30 29.38
CA SER A 19 -6.36 22.84 28.32
C SER A 19 -4.93 22.30 28.42
N ILE A 20 -4.37 22.26 29.65
CA ILE A 20 -3.03 21.71 29.92
C ILE A 20 -2.99 20.21 29.58
N ALA A 21 -4.01 19.43 29.92
CA ALA A 21 -4.08 18.02 29.57
C ALA A 21 -4.12 17.78 28.05
N CYS A 22 -4.89 18.58 27.30
CA CYS A 22 -4.97 18.50 25.84
C CYS A 22 -3.64 18.80 25.14
N ILE A 23 -2.86 19.77 25.65
CA ILE A 23 -1.55 20.11 25.09
C ILE A 23 -0.58 18.93 25.27
N ASN A 24 -0.52 18.33 26.46
CA ASN A 24 0.36 17.18 26.73
C ASN A 24 0.02 15.96 25.86
N PHE A 25 -1.27 15.68 25.62
CA PHE A 25 -1.70 14.57 24.76
C PHE A 25 -1.20 14.71 23.31
N ARG A 26 -1.21 15.93 22.76
CA ARG A 26 -0.73 16.18 21.39
C ARG A 26 0.79 16.02 21.24
N LEU A 27 1.57 16.36 22.27
CA LEU A 27 3.03 16.14 22.30
C LEU A 27 3.41 14.66 22.27
N SER A 28 2.62 13.78 22.91
CA SER A 28 2.87 12.34 22.91
C SER A 28 2.68 11.71 21.51
N ASN A 29 1.76 12.26 20.70
CA ASN A 29 1.37 11.67 19.41
C ASN A 29 2.32 11.98 18.23
N GLN A 30 3.21 12.97 18.34
CA GLN A 30 4.15 13.34 17.26
C GLN A 30 5.42 12.45 17.20
N ASN A 31 5.62 11.57 18.18
CA ASN A 31 6.83 10.73 18.28
C ASN A 31 6.73 9.39 17.53
N ALA A 32 5.62 9.10 16.86
CA ALA A 32 5.38 7.82 16.19
C ALA A 32 5.52 7.85 14.65
N SER A 33 5.90 8.98 14.03
CA SER A 33 5.82 9.12 12.56
C SER A 33 6.99 9.83 11.87
N SER A 34 8.19 9.90 12.45
CA SER A 34 9.35 10.39 11.68
C SER A 34 10.70 9.96 12.28
N LYS A 35 11.11 8.71 12.05
CA LYS A 35 12.53 8.30 12.02
C LYS A 35 12.71 7.04 11.15
N GLU A 36 12.57 7.15 9.83
CA GLU A 36 13.37 6.32 8.92
C GLU A 36 13.45 6.86 7.48
N ILE A 37 13.90 8.09 7.28
CA ILE A 37 14.62 8.53 6.07
C ILE A 37 15.44 9.74 6.56
N ILE A 38 16.75 9.95 6.40
CA ILE A 38 17.68 9.73 5.30
C ILE A 38 19.10 9.80 5.95
N ASN A 39 19.86 8.70 6.06
CA ASN A 39 21.30 8.82 6.31
C ASN A 39 22.04 8.64 4.99
N LYS A 40 22.21 9.79 4.32
CA LYS A 40 22.92 9.94 3.05
C LYS A 40 24.42 9.81 3.31
N THR A 41 24.91 8.58 3.43
CA THR A 41 26.34 8.29 3.45
C THR A 41 26.75 7.74 2.09
N LYS A 42 27.59 8.53 1.41
CA LYS A 42 28.33 8.21 0.20
C LYS A 42 29.13 6.91 0.40
N ILE A 43 28.80 5.84 -0.32
CA ILE A 43 29.65 4.63 -0.45
C ILE A 43 30.00 4.46 -1.94
N PRO A 44 31.30 4.41 -2.30
CA PRO A 44 31.74 4.03 -3.64
C PRO A 44 31.71 2.50 -3.77
N ASN A 45 31.15 2.02 -4.89
CA ASN A 45 31.24 0.64 -5.38
C ASN A 45 30.83 -0.46 -4.39
N GLN A 46 29.53 -0.53 -4.11
CA GLN A 46 28.91 -1.75 -3.60
C GLN A 46 27.86 -2.18 -4.61
N SER A 47 28.16 -3.24 -5.37
CA SER A 47 27.21 -3.95 -6.22
C SER A 47 26.12 -4.54 -5.31
N PHE A 48 25.06 -3.76 -5.10
CA PHE A 48 23.80 -4.24 -4.54
C PHE A 48 23.08 -5.10 -5.59
N GLU A 49 23.63 -6.29 -5.84
CA GLU A 49 22.80 -7.41 -6.26
C GLU A 49 22.17 -8.02 -5.02
N MET A 50 20.97 -7.55 -4.69
CA MET A 50 19.94 -8.38 -4.06
C MET A 50 18.58 -7.71 -4.19
N ASN A 51 18.11 -7.46 -5.43
CA ASN A 51 16.68 -7.28 -5.61
C ASN A 51 16.04 -8.65 -5.77
N ASN A 52 15.83 -9.33 -4.64
CA ASN A 52 14.82 -10.39 -4.56
C ASN A 52 13.44 -9.71 -4.55
N SER A 53 13.15 -8.90 -5.59
CA SER A 53 11.87 -8.23 -5.77
C SER A 53 10.87 -9.33 -6.03
N ALA A 54 10.05 -9.59 -5.02
CA ALA A 54 8.78 -10.24 -5.21
C ALA A 54 8.06 -9.57 -6.39
N ASP A 55 7.66 -10.36 -7.37
CA ASP A 55 6.85 -9.90 -8.49
C ASP A 55 5.44 -9.53 -8.02
N CYS A 56 4.98 -10.08 -6.90
CA CYS A 56 3.68 -9.78 -6.30
C CYS A 56 3.68 -10.06 -4.80
N VAL A 57 2.76 -9.42 -4.09
CA VAL A 57 2.41 -9.69 -2.69
C VAL A 57 1.06 -10.39 -2.61
N SER A 58 0.11 -10.04 -3.48
CA SER A 58 -1.21 -10.67 -3.56
C SER A 58 -1.67 -10.86 -5.01
N ASP A 59 -2.77 -11.60 -5.20
CA ASP A 59 -3.33 -11.89 -6.53
C ASP A 59 -3.66 -10.61 -7.32
N GLU A 60 -4.05 -9.54 -6.62
CA GLU A 60 -4.42 -8.25 -7.19
C GLU A 60 -3.24 -7.51 -7.83
N ASP A 61 -2.00 -7.86 -7.46
CA ASP A 61 -0.80 -7.32 -8.10
C ASP A 61 -0.57 -7.91 -9.49
N CYS A 62 -1.22 -9.04 -9.80
CA CYS A 62 -1.00 -9.81 -11.01
C CYS A 62 -2.08 -9.57 -12.05
N VAL A 63 -1.66 -9.25 -13.27
CA VAL A 63 -2.53 -9.02 -14.42
C VAL A 63 -2.07 -9.87 -15.60
N PRO A 64 -2.92 -10.08 -16.62
CA PRO A 64 -2.50 -10.71 -17.86
C PRO A 64 -1.27 -10.05 -18.48
N ALA A 65 -0.27 -10.85 -18.84
CA ALA A 65 0.99 -10.35 -19.40
C ALA A 65 0.85 -9.99 -20.89
N GLN A 66 0.09 -10.78 -21.65
CA GLN A 66 -0.19 -10.53 -23.05
C GLN A 66 -1.46 -9.69 -23.25
N CYS A 67 -1.50 -8.99 -24.37
CA CYS A 67 -2.63 -8.18 -24.79
C CYS A 67 -3.89 -8.97 -25.12
N CYS A 68 -3.73 -10.03 -25.91
CA CYS A 68 -4.82 -10.85 -26.43
C CYS A 68 -4.55 -12.30 -26.06
N HIS A 69 -5.61 -13.02 -25.67
CA HIS A 69 -5.55 -14.44 -25.32
C HIS A 69 -4.38 -14.80 -24.38
N PRO A 70 -4.27 -14.10 -23.24
CA PRO A 70 -3.12 -14.24 -22.36
C PRO A 70 -3.02 -15.66 -21.80
N THR A 71 -1.82 -16.21 -21.79
CA THR A 71 -1.49 -17.51 -21.20
C THR A 71 -0.55 -17.38 -20.01
N THR A 72 -0.07 -16.16 -19.74
CA THR A 72 0.81 -15.84 -18.61
C THR A 72 0.39 -14.55 -17.92
N CYS A 73 0.96 -14.32 -16.74
CA CYS A 73 0.67 -13.17 -15.89
C CYS A 73 1.95 -12.41 -15.55
N ALA A 74 1.81 -11.13 -15.25
CA ALA A 74 2.90 -10.24 -14.85
C ALA A 74 2.43 -9.26 -13.76
N ASN A 75 3.37 -8.64 -13.07
CA ASN A 75 3.04 -7.55 -12.15
C ASN A 75 2.40 -6.37 -12.90
N SER A 76 1.31 -5.83 -12.34
CA SER A 76 0.53 -4.72 -12.89
C SER A 76 1.33 -3.44 -13.11
N GLN A 77 2.31 -3.14 -12.26
CA GLN A 77 3.18 -1.96 -12.36
C GLN A 77 4.20 -2.09 -13.49
N SER A 78 4.59 -3.32 -13.83
CA SER A 78 5.51 -3.62 -14.93
C SER A 78 4.79 -3.78 -16.28
N LYS A 79 3.47 -3.99 -16.25
CA LYS A 79 2.68 -4.32 -17.44
C LYS A 79 2.49 -3.08 -18.33
N GLY A 80 2.90 -3.23 -19.59
CA GLY A 80 2.75 -2.17 -20.60
C GLY A 80 1.30 -1.89 -21.01
N VAL A 81 1.11 -0.78 -21.73
CA VAL A 81 -0.20 -0.44 -22.30
C VAL A 81 -0.54 -1.42 -23.42
N CYS A 82 -1.81 -1.84 -23.48
CA CYS A 82 -2.31 -2.65 -24.58
C CYS A 82 -3.12 -1.78 -25.54
N ASN A 83 -2.62 -1.59 -26.77
CA ASN A 83 -3.24 -0.75 -27.80
C ASN A 83 -3.65 -1.56 -29.05
N LEU A 84 -3.90 -2.86 -28.90
CA LEU A 84 -4.27 -3.78 -29.97
C LEU A 84 -5.76 -4.09 -29.90
N LEU A 85 -6.39 -4.27 -31.06
CA LEU A 85 -7.73 -4.85 -31.15
C LEU A 85 -7.59 -6.38 -31.22
N CYS A 86 -8.12 -7.06 -30.21
CA CYS A 86 -8.14 -8.53 -30.14
C CYS A 86 -9.39 -9.09 -30.82
N THR A 87 -9.34 -10.36 -31.24
CA THR A 87 -10.58 -11.06 -31.63
C THR A 87 -11.43 -11.35 -30.38
N GLN A 88 -12.73 -11.58 -30.57
CA GLN A 88 -13.66 -11.90 -29.47
C GLN A 88 -13.72 -13.40 -29.16
N ASP A 89 -12.76 -14.18 -29.67
CA ASP A 89 -12.76 -15.63 -29.50
C ASP A 89 -12.23 -16.01 -28.11
N CYS A 90 -12.83 -17.04 -27.50
CA CYS A 90 -12.25 -17.66 -26.31
C CYS A 90 -11.23 -18.70 -26.75
N VAL A 91 -9.93 -18.49 -26.49
CA VAL A 91 -8.90 -19.46 -26.86
C VAL A 91 -8.75 -20.52 -25.77
N PRO A 92 -8.82 -21.83 -26.10
CA PRO A 92 -8.56 -22.87 -25.12
C PRO A 92 -7.15 -22.78 -24.53
N GLY A 93 -7.05 -22.90 -23.21
CA GLY A 93 -5.77 -22.84 -22.49
C GLY A 93 -5.23 -21.42 -22.25
N SER A 94 -6.01 -20.38 -22.58
CA SER A 94 -5.75 -18.99 -22.17
C SER A 94 -6.55 -18.63 -20.92
N LEU A 95 -6.38 -17.40 -20.43
CA LEU A 95 -7.20 -16.81 -19.36
C LEU A 95 -8.51 -16.21 -19.88
N ASP A 96 -8.83 -16.38 -21.17
CA ASP A 96 -10.04 -15.80 -21.75
C ASP A 96 -11.30 -16.42 -21.17
N CYS A 97 -12.37 -15.63 -21.14
CA CYS A 97 -13.73 -16.11 -20.83
C CYS A 97 -13.83 -16.83 -19.48
N GLY A 98 -12.96 -16.49 -18.53
CA GLY A 98 -12.93 -17.09 -17.20
C GLY A 98 -12.34 -18.51 -17.18
N GLN A 99 -11.61 -18.94 -18.21
CA GLN A 99 -10.90 -20.22 -18.24
C GLN A 99 -9.69 -20.26 -17.28
N GLY A 100 -9.28 -19.13 -16.73
CA GLY A 100 -8.25 -19.05 -15.71
C GLY A 100 -8.17 -17.68 -15.06
N SER A 101 -7.21 -17.52 -14.16
CA SER A 101 -6.93 -16.25 -13.50
C SER A 101 -5.44 -16.08 -13.21
N CYS A 102 -5.03 -14.83 -13.01
CA CYS A 102 -3.70 -14.52 -12.50
C CYS A 102 -3.67 -14.66 -10.98
N LYS A 103 -2.64 -15.36 -10.49
CA LYS A 103 -2.42 -15.64 -9.08
C LYS A 103 -1.01 -15.29 -8.65
N CYS A 104 -0.86 -14.79 -7.43
CA CYS A 104 0.44 -14.59 -6.82
C CYS A 104 0.85 -15.86 -6.08
N ILE A 105 1.77 -16.63 -6.69
CA ILE A 105 2.24 -17.90 -6.14
C ILE A 105 3.72 -17.77 -5.88
N ASN A 106 4.15 -17.98 -4.64
CA ASN A 106 5.56 -17.88 -4.25
C ASN A 106 6.22 -16.55 -4.69
N LYS A 107 5.49 -15.44 -4.54
CA LYS A 107 5.94 -14.09 -4.93
C LYS A 107 6.18 -13.93 -6.45
N LYS A 108 5.54 -14.76 -7.28
CA LYS A 108 5.60 -14.74 -8.75
C LYS A 108 4.18 -14.71 -9.32
N CYS A 109 3.91 -13.81 -10.26
CA CYS A 109 2.64 -13.85 -10.98
C CYS A 109 2.59 -15.06 -11.91
N SER A 110 1.58 -15.90 -11.73
CA SER A 110 1.39 -17.14 -12.46
C SER A 110 -0.04 -17.25 -12.99
N ALA A 111 -0.20 -17.80 -14.19
CA ALA A 111 -1.50 -18.15 -14.74
C ALA A 111 -1.97 -19.49 -14.14
N VAL A 112 -3.20 -19.52 -13.65
CA VAL A 112 -3.86 -20.73 -13.13
C VAL A 112 -5.14 -20.97 -13.93
N LEU A 113 -5.21 -22.10 -14.64
CA LEU A 113 -6.37 -22.49 -15.44
C LEU A 113 -7.38 -23.27 -14.59
N ASN A 114 -8.66 -23.04 -14.85
CA ASN A 114 -9.80 -23.74 -14.27
C ASN A 114 -10.02 -25.04 -15.06
N GLN A 115 -9.35 -26.12 -14.63
CA GLN A 115 -9.51 -27.44 -15.25
C GLN A 115 -10.82 -28.11 -14.84
#